data_AF-A0A1Y4K866-F1
#
_entry.id   AF-A0A1Y4K866-F1
#
_cell.length_a   1.000
_cell.length_b   1.000
_cell.length_c   1.000
_cell.angle_alpha   90.00
_cell.angle_beta   90.00
_cell.angle_gamma   90.00
#
_symmetry.space_group_name_H-M   'P 1'
#
loop_
_entity.id
_entity.type
_entity.pdbx_description
1 polymer ?
#
loop_
_entity_poly.entity_id
_entity_poly.type
_entity_poly.pdbx_seq_one_letter_code
_entity_poly.pdbx_strand_id
1 'polypeptide(L)'
;MTTGEKIKRIRIFRGMTQKELGIALGLPEKGADNRIAQYETDYRVPRQDLLDKIAQTLDVAPAALSVPDIDSPVELMHTLFSLEDRYGLEIYEHNGAAYLQVNPLKNREAKQLNEILLAWKQVSDQLRRGEITRAEYDRWRYHYAR
;
A
#
# COMPACT_ATOMS: atom_id res chain seq x y z
N MET A 1 -8.82 -3.38 -0.29
CA MET A 1 -8.14 -3.93 0.89
C MET A 1 -8.20 -2.86 1.94
N THR A 2 -8.83 -3.16 3.07
CA THR A 2 -9.07 -2.21 4.15
C THR A 2 -7.77 -1.85 4.88
N THR A 3 -7.84 -0.90 5.82
CA THR A 3 -6.71 -0.58 6.71
C THR A 3 -6.36 -1.76 7.61
N GLY A 4 -7.35 -2.45 8.18
CA GLY A 4 -7.14 -3.63 9.02
C GLY A 4 -6.44 -4.78 8.28
N GLU A 5 -6.86 -5.07 7.05
CA GLU A 5 -6.23 -6.10 6.22
C GLU A 5 -4.76 -5.80 5.89
N LYS A 6 -4.42 -4.52 5.67
CA LYS A 6 -3.03 -4.07 5.46
C LYS A 6 -2.18 -4.29 6.70
N ILE A 7 -2.67 -3.87 7.87
CA ILE A 7 -1.99 -4.06 9.16
C ILE A 7 -1.70 -5.56 9.36
N LYS A 8 -2.71 -6.42 9.16
CA LYS A 8 -2.56 -7.87 9.27
C LYS A 8 -1.51 -8.43 8.32
N ARG A 9 -1.58 -8.06 7.05
CA ARG A 9 -0.66 -8.55 6.01
C ARG A 9 0.78 -8.16 6.31
N ILE A 10 1.01 -6.90 6.67
CA ILE A 10 2.35 -6.38 6.98
C ILE A 10 2.87 -6.99 8.28
N ARG A 11 2.02 -7.14 9.32
CA ARG A 11 2.40 -7.83 10.56
C ARG A 11 2.88 -9.26 10.29
N ILE A 12 2.14 -10.01 9.48
CA ILE A 12 2.53 -11.38 9.10
C ILE A 12 3.83 -11.37 8.30
N PHE A 13 4.00 -10.43 7.37
CA PHE A 13 5.25 -10.24 6.62
C PHE A 13 6.46 -9.98 7.54
N ARG A 14 6.25 -9.27 8.66
CA ARG A 14 7.26 -9.02 9.70
C ARG A 14 7.45 -10.18 10.68
N GLY A 15 6.71 -11.28 10.52
CA GLY A 15 6.79 -12.44 11.41
C GLY A 15 6.27 -12.18 12.83
N MET A 16 5.50 -11.12 13.05
CA MET A 16 4.99 -10.75 14.37
C MET A 16 3.62 -11.39 14.64
N THR A 17 3.36 -11.80 15.87
CA THR A 17 2.03 -12.14 16.38
C THR A 17 1.22 -10.89 16.73
N GLN A 18 -0.10 -11.01 16.86
CA GLN A 18 -0.95 -9.90 17.30
C GLN A 18 -0.56 -9.40 18.70
N LYS A 19 -0.18 -10.33 19.60
CA LYS A 19 0.28 -10.00 20.95
C LYS A 19 1.58 -9.20 20.92
N GLU A 20 2.57 -9.62 20.14
CA GLU A 20 3.85 -8.92 20.00
C GLU A 20 3.68 -7.51 19.43
N LEU A 21 2.84 -7.35 18.38
CA LEU A 21 2.53 -6.03 17.85
C LEU A 21 1.85 -5.15 18.91
N GLY A 22 0.90 -5.69 19.66
CA GLY A 22 0.21 -4.93 20.70
C GLY A 22 1.15 -4.48 21.82
N ILE A 23 2.04 -5.34 22.28
CA ILE A 23 3.06 -5.00 23.29
C ILE A 23 4.03 -3.94 22.74
N ALA A 24 4.48 -4.08 21.49
CA ALA A 24 5.37 -3.12 20.84
C ALA A 24 4.74 -1.72 20.66
N LEU A 25 3.40 -1.64 20.64
CA LEU A 25 2.63 -0.39 20.63
C LEU A 25 2.37 0.17 22.04
N GLY A 26 2.89 -0.47 23.09
CA GLY A 26 2.71 -0.07 24.49
C GLY A 26 1.37 -0.48 25.09
N LEU A 27 0.65 -1.43 24.48
CA LEU A 27 -0.58 -1.97 25.08
C LEU A 27 -0.24 -2.89 26.26
N PRO A 28 -1.09 -2.92 27.31
CA PRO A 28 -0.95 -3.90 28.38
C PRO A 28 -0.97 -5.32 27.81
N GLU A 29 -0.06 -6.18 28.29
CA GLU A 29 0.07 -7.56 27.80
C GLU A 29 -1.27 -8.31 27.83
N LYS A 30 -2.08 -8.07 28.88
CA LYS A 30 -3.43 -8.59 28.99
C LYS A 30 -4.36 -7.90 27.97
N GLY A 31 -4.69 -8.62 26.90
CA GLY A 31 -5.61 -8.18 25.85
C GLY A 31 -4.97 -7.38 24.71
N ALA A 32 -3.64 -7.36 24.63
CA ALA A 32 -2.90 -6.74 23.53
C ALA A 32 -3.29 -7.37 22.18
N ASP A 33 -3.33 -8.69 22.11
CA ASP A 33 -3.77 -9.49 20.98
C ASP A 33 -5.20 -9.16 20.54
N ASN A 34 -6.16 -9.16 21.47
CA ASN A 34 -7.56 -8.83 21.19
C ASN A 34 -7.71 -7.42 20.63
N ARG A 35 -6.93 -6.46 21.14
CA ARG A 35 -6.96 -5.08 20.64
C ARG A 35 -6.43 -4.99 19.21
N ILE A 36 -5.34 -5.70 18.89
CA ILE A 36 -4.83 -5.76 17.51
C ILE A 36 -5.81 -6.47 16.58
N ALA A 37 -6.42 -7.57 17.02
CA ALA A 37 -7.42 -8.28 16.24
C ALA A 37 -8.60 -7.37 15.85
N GLN A 38 -9.08 -6.53 16.77
CA GLN A 38 -10.13 -5.54 16.49
C GLN A 38 -9.74 -4.54 15.39
N TYR A 39 -8.46 -4.15 15.30
CA TYR A 39 -7.99 -3.30 14.22
C TYR A 39 -7.86 -4.08 12.90
N GLU A 40 -7.33 -5.31 12.95
CA GLU A 40 -7.13 -6.16 11.77
C GLU A 40 -8.42 -6.64 11.11
N THR A 41 -9.54 -6.63 11.83
CA THR A 41 -10.88 -6.98 11.33
C THR A 41 -11.75 -5.76 11.02
N ASP A 42 -11.19 -4.56 11.09
CA ASP A 42 -11.89 -3.27 10.92
C ASP A 42 -13.07 -3.06 11.90
N TYR A 43 -13.22 -3.90 12.93
CA TYR A 43 -14.17 -3.69 14.03
C TYR A 43 -13.90 -2.36 14.74
N ARG A 44 -12.63 -1.96 14.77
CA ARG A 44 -12.19 -0.65 15.24
C ARG A 44 -11.25 -0.02 14.21
N VAL A 45 -11.47 1.25 13.88
CA VAL A 45 -10.54 2.02 13.05
C VAL A 45 -9.50 2.70 13.96
N PRO A 46 -8.19 2.46 13.77
CA PRO A 46 -7.18 3.16 14.54
C PRO A 46 -7.18 4.66 14.17
N ARG A 47 -7.01 5.52 15.17
CA ARG A 47 -6.80 6.96 14.93
C ARG A 47 -5.44 7.21 14.27
N GLN A 48 -5.27 8.37 13.64
CA GLN A 48 -4.07 8.69 12.88
C GLN A 48 -2.76 8.52 13.69
N ASP A 49 -2.75 8.99 14.94
CA ASP A 49 -1.60 8.86 15.85
C ASP A 49 -1.22 7.40 16.12
N LEU A 50 -2.22 6.51 16.20
CA LEU A 50 -2.00 5.09 16.36
C LEU A 50 -1.60 4.43 15.03
N LEU A 51 -2.15 4.86 13.89
CA LEU A 51 -1.73 4.40 12.57
C LEU A 51 -0.26 4.71 12.32
N ASP A 52 0.20 5.90 12.67
CA ASP A 52 1.60 6.31 12.52
C ASP A 52 2.52 5.46 13.39
N LYS A 53 2.11 5.17 14.63
CA LYS A 53 2.83 4.24 15.52
C LYS A 53 2.84 2.82 14.97
N ILE A 54 1.72 2.32 14.45
CA ILE A 54 1.64 1.00 13.81
C ILE A 54 2.58 0.95 12.61
N ALA A 55 2.59 1.98 11.76
CA ALA A 55 3.48 2.07 10.63
C ALA A 55 4.96 2.06 11.08
N GLN A 56 5.30 2.83 12.11
CA GLN A 56 6.64 2.86 12.68
C GLN A 56 7.06 1.48 13.24
N THR A 57 6.20 0.84 14.05
CA THR A 57 6.47 -0.47 14.66
C THR A 57 6.59 -1.57 13.61
N LEU A 58 5.78 -1.52 12.56
CA LEU A 58 5.85 -2.43 11.42
C LEU A 58 6.92 -2.03 10.40
N ASP A 59 7.65 -0.94 10.66
CA ASP A 59 8.72 -0.41 9.83
C ASP A 59 8.27 -0.18 8.38
N VAL A 60 7.13 0.46 8.19
CA VAL A 60 6.58 0.84 6.87
C VAL A 60 6.29 2.35 6.83
N ALA A 61 6.19 2.91 5.63
CA ALA A 61 5.69 4.28 5.50
C ALA A 61 4.20 4.35 5.96
N PRO A 62 3.74 5.41 6.66
CA PRO A 62 2.33 5.56 7.05
C PRO A 62 1.36 5.42 5.87
N ALA A 63 1.77 5.91 4.69
CA ALA A 63 1.02 5.79 3.45
C ALA A 63 0.73 4.34 3.03
N ALA A 64 1.56 3.37 3.45
CA ALA A 64 1.33 1.95 3.17
C ALA A 64 0.10 1.39 3.92
N LEU A 65 -0.34 2.06 5.01
CA LEU A 65 -1.55 1.70 5.76
C LEU A 65 -2.78 2.52 5.32
N SER A 66 -2.58 3.75 4.83
CA SER A 66 -3.65 4.71 4.52
C SER A 66 -4.12 4.71 3.05
N VAL A 67 -3.83 3.66 2.28
CA VAL A 67 -4.26 3.57 0.87
C VAL A 67 -5.80 3.64 0.82
N PRO A 68 -6.40 4.41 -0.12
CA PRO A 68 -7.85 4.50 -0.29
C PRO A 68 -8.50 3.12 -0.31
N ASP A 69 -9.73 3.05 0.22
CA ASP A 69 -10.55 1.88 0.00
C ASP A 69 -10.85 1.78 -1.51
N ILE A 70 -10.49 0.65 -2.09
CA ILE A 70 -10.66 0.35 -3.51
C ILE A 70 -11.37 -1.00 -3.67
N ASP A 71 -12.02 -1.50 -2.60
CA ASP A 71 -12.79 -2.75 -2.64
C ASP A 71 -14.11 -2.57 -3.40
N SER A 72 -14.60 -1.34 -3.53
CA SER A 72 -15.70 -1.00 -4.41
C SER A 72 -15.19 -0.72 -5.83
N PRO A 73 -15.71 -1.41 -6.88
CA PRO A 73 -15.42 -1.07 -8.27
C PRO A 73 -15.71 0.40 -8.59
N VAL A 74 -16.71 1.00 -7.95
CA VAL A 74 -17.07 2.41 -8.13
C VAL A 74 -15.98 3.33 -7.56
N GLU A 75 -15.48 3.06 -6.36
CA GLU A 75 -14.41 3.84 -5.73
C GLU A 75 -13.07 3.68 -6.46
N LEU A 76 -12.80 2.47 -6.96
CA LEU A 76 -11.68 2.23 -7.85
C LEU A 76 -11.78 3.10 -9.11
N MET A 77 -12.95 3.15 -9.76
CA MET A 77 -13.14 3.97 -10.95
C MET A 77 -12.98 5.48 -10.66
N HIS A 78 -13.54 5.99 -9.55
CA HIS A 78 -13.32 7.38 -9.15
C HIS A 78 -11.84 7.70 -8.87
N THR A 79 -11.08 6.73 -8.35
CA THR A 79 -9.63 6.85 -8.22
C THR A 79 -8.97 6.97 -9.59
N LEU A 80 -9.32 6.10 -10.54
CA LEU A 80 -8.78 6.13 -11.90
C LEU A 80 -9.12 7.44 -12.63
N PHE A 81 -10.35 7.95 -12.52
CA PHE A 81 -10.75 9.26 -13.07
C PHE A 81 -9.90 10.40 -12.49
N SER A 82 -9.66 10.38 -11.18
CA SER A 82 -8.79 11.37 -10.54
C SER A 82 -7.34 11.29 -11.06
N LEU A 83 -6.86 10.11 -11.42
CA LEU A 83 -5.54 9.92 -12.03
C LEU A 83 -5.50 10.41 -13.50
N GLU A 84 -6.57 10.23 -14.26
CA GLU A 84 -6.71 10.76 -15.63
C GLU A 84 -6.66 12.29 -15.64
N ASP A 85 -7.45 12.92 -14.77
CA ASP A 85 -7.56 14.37 -14.66
C ASP A 85 -6.24 15.00 -14.21
N ARG A 86 -5.64 14.45 -13.14
CA ARG A 86 -4.50 15.07 -12.48
C ARG A 86 -3.14 14.62 -13.03
N TYR A 87 -2.98 13.33 -13.25
CA TYR A 87 -1.68 12.71 -13.54
C TYR A 87 -1.56 12.19 -14.98
N GLY A 88 -2.52 12.50 -15.85
CA GLY A 88 -2.45 12.13 -17.26
C GLY A 88 -2.46 10.63 -17.51
N LEU A 89 -3.17 9.88 -16.66
CA LEU A 89 -3.56 8.51 -16.98
C LEU A 89 -4.42 8.51 -18.25
N GLU A 90 -4.19 7.56 -19.14
CA GLU A 90 -4.97 7.32 -20.35
C GLU A 90 -5.26 5.82 -20.43
N ILE A 91 -6.42 5.49 -21.01
CA ILE A 91 -6.84 4.12 -21.27
C ILE A 91 -6.86 3.87 -22.79
N TYR A 92 -6.35 2.72 -23.20
CA TYR A 92 -6.46 2.25 -24.58
C TYR A 92 -6.81 0.77 -24.63
N GLU A 93 -7.41 0.35 -25.74
CA GLU A 93 -7.78 -1.04 -25.99
C GLU A 93 -6.80 -1.65 -26.99
N HIS A 94 -6.37 -2.89 -26.72
CA HIS A 94 -5.61 -3.70 -27.66
C HIS A 94 -5.96 -5.18 -27.50
N ASN A 95 -6.41 -5.81 -28.60
CA ASN A 95 -6.80 -7.22 -28.65
C ASN A 95 -7.86 -7.65 -27.60
N GLY A 96 -8.85 -6.80 -27.36
CA GLY A 96 -9.94 -7.02 -26.40
C GLY A 96 -9.54 -6.79 -24.94
N ALA A 97 -8.33 -6.29 -24.67
CA ALA A 97 -7.84 -5.98 -23.33
C ALA A 97 -7.61 -4.47 -23.15
N ALA A 98 -8.02 -3.94 -22.00
CA ALA A 98 -7.74 -2.57 -21.62
C ALA A 98 -6.34 -2.44 -21.02
N TYR A 99 -5.62 -1.40 -21.42
CA TYR A 99 -4.31 -1.03 -20.92
C TYR A 99 -4.35 0.40 -20.42
N LEU A 100 -3.60 0.65 -19.33
CA LEU A 100 -3.41 1.98 -18.78
C LEU A 100 -1.99 2.45 -19.11
N GLN A 101 -1.88 3.67 -19.61
CA GLN A 101 -0.61 4.38 -19.79
C GLN A 101 -0.67 5.75 -19.13
N VAL A 102 0.50 6.34 -18.91
CA VAL A 102 0.60 7.74 -18.52
C VAL A 102 1.21 8.49 -19.70
N ASN A 103 0.62 9.63 -20.05
CA ASN A 103 1.16 10.53 -21.05
C ASN A 103 2.06 11.57 -20.37
N PRO A 104 3.40 11.37 -20.33
CA PRO A 104 4.32 12.25 -19.60
C PRO A 104 4.41 13.66 -20.20
N LEU A 105 3.87 13.89 -21.40
CA LEU A 105 3.87 15.19 -22.07
C LEU A 105 2.66 16.04 -21.68
N LYS A 106 1.64 15.47 -21.04
CA LYS A 106 0.38 16.17 -20.72
C LYS A 106 0.61 17.34 -19.76
N ASN A 107 1.32 17.10 -18.66
CA ASN A 107 1.63 18.11 -17.64
C ASN A 107 2.80 17.64 -16.75
N ARG A 108 3.18 18.49 -15.79
CA ARG A 108 4.28 18.22 -14.85
C ARG A 108 4.00 17.00 -13.97
N GLU A 109 2.77 16.88 -13.48
CA GLU A 109 2.32 15.79 -12.62
C GLU A 109 2.38 14.43 -13.33
N ALA A 110 2.00 14.39 -14.61
CA ALA A 110 2.08 13.21 -15.45
C ALA A 110 3.53 12.78 -15.72
N LYS A 111 4.42 13.74 -15.97
CA LYS A 111 5.86 13.46 -16.05
C LYS A 111 6.39 12.84 -14.76
N GLN A 112 6.01 13.40 -13.61
CA GLN A 112 6.41 12.88 -12.30
C GLN A 112 5.85 11.46 -12.06
N LEU A 113 4.57 11.22 -12.38
CA LEU A 113 3.99 9.88 -12.27
C LEU A 113 4.72 8.88 -13.16
N ASN A 114 5.08 9.26 -14.39
CA ASN A 114 5.82 8.40 -15.30
C ASN A 114 7.21 8.01 -14.73
N GLU A 115 7.95 8.95 -14.12
CA GLU A 115 9.21 8.67 -13.45
C GLU A 115 9.05 7.64 -12.32
N ILE A 116 7.97 7.77 -11.54
CA ILE A 116 7.61 6.83 -10.47
C ILE A 116 7.29 5.44 -11.04
N LEU A 117 6.51 5.36 -12.12
CA LEU A 117 6.16 4.10 -12.77
C LEU A 117 7.37 3.40 -13.37
N LEU A 118 8.32 4.14 -13.95
CA LEU A 118 9.58 3.60 -14.45
C LEU A 118 10.45 3.02 -13.33
N ALA A 119 10.55 3.71 -12.20
CA ALA A 119 11.25 3.19 -11.02
C ALA A 119 10.61 1.90 -10.51
N TRP A 120 9.28 1.84 -10.44
CA TRP A 120 8.56 0.62 -10.08
C TRP A 120 8.82 -0.52 -11.08
N LYS A 121 8.75 -0.23 -12.39
CA LYS A 121 9.02 -1.21 -13.46
C LYS A 121 10.40 -1.83 -13.32
N GLN A 122 11.42 -1.04 -13.00
CA GLN A 122 12.78 -1.52 -12.79
C GLN A 122 12.84 -2.58 -11.68
N VAL A 123 12.26 -2.31 -10.52
CA VAL A 123 12.25 -3.26 -9.38
C VAL A 123 11.39 -4.49 -9.69
N SER A 124 10.26 -4.32 -10.39
CA SER A 124 9.44 -5.44 -10.84
C SER A 124 10.17 -6.35 -11.83
N ASP A 125 11.03 -5.80 -12.68
CA ASP A 125 11.83 -6.60 -13.62
C ASP A 125 12.95 -7.36 -12.91
N GLN A 126 13.59 -6.76 -11.91
CA GLN A 126 14.56 -7.47 -11.06
C GLN A 126 13.92 -8.70 -10.42
N LEU A 127 12.70 -8.56 -9.88
CA LEU A 127 11.95 -9.70 -9.33
C LEU A 127 11.67 -10.76 -10.42
N ARG A 128 11.23 -10.33 -11.61
CA ARG A 128 10.93 -11.25 -12.72
C ARG A 128 12.17 -12.02 -13.19
N ARG A 129 13.33 -11.38 -13.18
CA ARG A 129 14.63 -11.99 -13.52
C ARG A 129 15.22 -12.83 -12.40
N GLY A 130 14.61 -12.83 -11.20
CA GLY A 130 15.11 -13.55 -10.03
C GLY A 130 16.30 -12.89 -9.34
N GLU A 131 16.58 -11.61 -9.65
CA GLU A 131 17.67 -10.83 -9.05
C GLU A 131 17.35 -10.41 -7.60
N ILE A 132 16.06 -10.29 -7.29
CA ILE A 132 15.56 -10.06 -5.93
C ILE A 132 14.45 -11.06 -5.61
N THR A 133 14.31 -11.36 -4.33
CA THR A 133 13.23 -12.19 -3.78
C THR A 133 11.91 -11.43 -3.71
N ARG A 134 10.80 -12.17 -3.57
CA ARG A 134 9.48 -11.56 -3.30
C ARG A 134 9.49 -10.71 -2.02
N ALA A 135 10.25 -11.11 -1.01
CA ALA A 135 10.36 -10.38 0.24
C ALA A 135 11.07 -9.04 0.07
N GLU A 136 12.15 -8.98 -0.73
CA GLU A 136 12.86 -7.74 -1.06
C GLU A 136 11.99 -6.79 -1.90
N TYR A 137 11.22 -7.33 -2.85
CA TYR A 137 10.24 -6.55 -3.61
C TYR A 137 9.14 -5.96 -2.71
N ASP A 138 8.57 -6.77 -1.81
CA ASP A 138 7.55 -6.32 -0.87
C ASP A 138 8.11 -5.28 0.11
N ARG A 139 9.36 -5.46 0.56
CA ARG A 139 10.08 -4.48 1.36
C ARG A 139 10.22 -3.13 0.63
N TRP A 140 10.63 -3.14 -0.64
CA TRP A 140 10.71 -1.91 -1.44
C TRP A 140 9.35 -1.20 -1.52
N ARG A 141 8.25 -1.95 -1.76
CA ARG A 141 6.89 -1.37 -1.82
C ARG A 141 6.46 -0.75 -0.49
N TYR A 142 6.76 -1.39 0.64
CA TYR A 142 6.34 -0.90 1.95
C TYR A 142 7.18 0.28 2.49
N HIS A 143 8.37 0.52 1.92
CA HIS A 143 9.21 1.67 2.23
C HIS A 143 9.17 2.78 1.18
N TYR A 144 8.32 2.66 0.16
CA TYR A 144 8.22 3.66 -0.89
C TYR A 144 7.83 5.03 -0.29
N ALA A 145 8.63 6.07 -0.62
CA ALA A 145 8.51 7.44 -0.11
C ALA A 145 8.65 7.62 1.41
N ARG A 146 9.56 6.88 2.05
CA ARG A 146 10.03 7.15 3.42
C ARG A 146 10.93 8.39 3.49
#